data_AF-A0A9X2FM04-F1
#
_entry.id   AF-A0A9X2FM04-F1
#
_cell.length_a   1.000
_cell.length_b   1.000
_cell.length_c   1.000
_cell.angle_alpha   90.00
_cell.angle_beta   90.00
_cell.angle_gamma   90.00
#
_symmetry.space_group_name_H-M   'P 1'
#
loop_
_entity.id
_entity.type
_entity.pdbx_description
1 polymer ?
#
loop_
_entity_poly.entity_id
_entity_poly.type
_entity_poly.pdbx_seq_one_letter_code
_entity_poly.pdbx_strand_id
1 'polypeptide(L)'
;MKKQWQMVGTTLLILVIVVFSWLNVQKVTVNFGITYVTMPLVIILVVSVLIGMLIAVSFSMMTILKLKNELKKTKQNLEVNKNMRRSTDKKSSEQKG
;
A
#
# COMPACT_ATOMS: atom_id res chain seq x y z
N MET A 1 19.73 15.16 6.27
CA MET A 1 18.81 16.04 7.03
C MET A 1 17.32 15.70 6.86
N LYS A 2 16.75 15.50 5.65
CA LYS A 2 15.29 15.27 5.44
C LYS A 2 14.69 14.09 6.23
N LYS A 3 15.40 12.96 6.35
CA LYS A 3 14.94 11.80 7.13
C LYS A 3 14.89 12.05 8.64
N GLN A 4 15.80 12.87 9.19
CA GLN A 4 15.79 13.24 10.61
C GLN A 4 14.61 14.17 10.91
N TRP A 5 14.33 15.14 10.02
CA TRP A 5 13.14 15.98 10.13
C TRP A 5 11.84 15.18 10.06
N GLN A 6 11.79 14.12 9.25
CA GLN A 6 10.66 13.19 9.24
C GLN A 6 10.53 12.45 10.58
N MET A 7 11.62 11.96 11.17
CA MET A 7 11.57 11.30 12.49
C MET A 7 11.07 12.25 13.58
N VAL A 8 11.60 13.48 13.64
CA VAL A 8 11.16 14.50 14.60
C VAL A 8 9.69 14.86 14.40
N GLY A 9 9.24 15.03 13.16
CA GLY A 9 7.83 15.30 12.84
C GLY A 9 6.90 14.18 13.30
N THR A 10 7.27 12.92 13.07
CA THR A 10 6.49 11.76 13.55
C THR A 10 6.43 11.70 15.06
N THR A 11 7.54 11.94 15.77
CA THR A 11 7.56 11.97 17.23
C THR A 11 6.65 13.06 17.78
N LEU A 12 6.72 14.27 17.22
CA LEU A 12 5.87 15.37 17.62
C LEU A 12 4.38 15.05 17.39
N LEU A 13 4.06 14.43 16.25
CA LEU A 13 2.70 14.00 15.94
C LEU A 13 2.18 12.95 16.93
N ILE A 14 2.99 11.95 17.28
CA ILE A 14 2.64 10.94 18.30
C ILE A 14 2.34 11.63 19.64
N LEU A 15 3.16 12.60 20.03
CA LEU A 15 2.98 13.34 21.28
C LEU A 15 1.65 14.11 21.29
N VAL A 16 1.29 14.77 20.18
CA VAL A 16 -0.02 15.42 20.01
C VAL A 16 -1.16 14.41 20.12
N ILE A 17 -1.06 13.23 19.49
CA ILE A 17 -2.07 12.17 19.57
C ILE A 17 -2.26 11.70 21.01
N VAL A 18 -1.18 11.54 21.79
CA VAL A 18 -1.25 11.13 23.20
C VAL A 18 -1.99 12.17 24.04
N VAL A 19 -1.67 13.46 23.88
CA VAL A 19 -2.35 14.54 24.60
C VAL A 19 -3.83 14.61 24.20
N PHE A 20 -4.14 14.52 22.91
CA PHE A 20 -5.52 14.49 22.42
C PHE A 20 -6.30 13.30 22.98
N SER A 21 -5.68 12.12 23.00
CA SER A 21 -6.25 10.90 23.57
C SER A 21 -6.60 11.10 25.04
N TRP A 22 -5.66 11.65 25.83
CA TRP A 22 -5.87 11.92 27.26
C TRP A 22 -7.01 12.92 27.53
N LEU A 23 -7.05 14.03 26.80
CA LEU A 23 -8.08 15.06 26.98
C LEU A 23 -9.47 14.59 26.53
N ASN A 24 -9.53 13.62 25.62
CA ASN A 24 -10.77 13.09 25.06
C ASN A 24 -11.07 11.67 25.52
N VAL A 25 -10.58 11.26 26.71
CA VAL A 25 -10.97 9.98 27.34
C VAL A 25 -12.43 10.08 27.81
N GLN A 26 -13.34 9.92 26.86
CA GLN A 26 -14.78 9.84 27.09
C GLN A 26 -15.21 8.40 26.96
N LYS A 27 -15.78 7.84 28.03
CA LYS A 27 -16.30 6.47 28.04
C LYS A 27 -17.59 6.42 27.22
N VAL A 28 -17.60 5.59 26.19
CA VAL A 28 -18.76 5.38 25.31
C VAL A 28 -19.11 3.90 25.33
N THR A 29 -20.39 3.61 25.52
CA THR A 29 -20.94 2.26 25.42
C THR A 29 -21.29 2.00 23.97
N VAL A 30 -20.60 1.06 23.34
CA VAL A 30 -20.86 0.64 21.97
C VAL A 30 -21.69 -0.63 21.99
N ASN A 31 -22.80 -0.62 21.25
CA ASN A 31 -23.61 -1.79 20.99
C ASN A 31 -23.12 -2.46 19.70
N PHE A 32 -22.55 -3.65 19.81
CA PHE A 32 -22.10 -4.46 18.66
C PHE A 32 -23.18 -5.42 18.14
N GLY A 33 -24.44 -5.22 18.54
CA GLY A 33 -25.58 -6.09 18.24
C GLY A 33 -25.66 -7.33 19.12
N ILE A 34 -24.51 -7.91 19.49
CA ILE A 34 -24.43 -9.14 20.31
C ILE A 34 -23.96 -8.82 21.75
N THR A 35 -23.13 -7.80 21.90
CA THR A 35 -22.54 -7.42 23.19
C THR A 35 -22.40 -5.90 23.32
N TYR A 36 -22.39 -5.43 24.56
CA TYR A 36 -22.16 -4.03 24.91
C TYR A 36 -20.77 -3.89 25.52
N VAL A 37 -19.96 -2.99 24.98
CA VAL A 37 -18.62 -2.75 25.49
C VAL A 37 -18.45 -1.27 25.78
N THR A 38 -18.06 -0.95 27.01
CA THR A 38 -17.78 0.42 27.42
C THR A 38 -16.29 0.66 27.38
N MET A 39 -15.85 1.46 26.41
CA MET A 39 -14.44 1.84 26.25
C MET A 39 -14.33 3.32 25.88
N PRO A 40 -13.14 3.93 26.08
CA PRO A 40 -12.88 5.28 25.59
C PRO A 40 -13.11 5.42 24.08
N LEU A 41 -13.79 6.49 23.65
CA LEU A 41 -14.09 6.77 22.23
C LEU A 41 -12.82 6.74 21.35
N VAL A 42 -11.70 7.26 21.85
CA VAL A 42 -10.43 7.27 21.12
C VAL A 42 -9.92 5.87 20.76
N ILE A 43 -10.12 4.86 21.63
CA ILE A 43 -9.69 3.48 21.36
C ILE A 43 -10.49 2.91 20.17
N ILE A 44 -11.80 3.18 20.15
CA ILE A 44 -12.70 2.74 19.09
C ILE A 44 -12.30 3.38 17.75
N LEU A 45 -12.00 4.68 17.76
CA LEU A 45 -11.54 5.42 16.57
C LEU A 45 -10.24 4.81 16.03
N VAL A 46 -9.24 4.62 16.89
CA VAL A 46 -7.94 4.05 16.49
C VAL A 46 -8.13 2.66 15.88
N VAL A 47 -8.90 1.77 16.52
CA VAL A 47 -9.16 0.42 15.98
C VAL A 47 -9.89 0.48 14.63
N SER A 48 -10.89 1.34 14.48
CA SER A 48 -11.61 1.52 13.21
C SER A 48 -10.68 1.96 12.08
N VAL A 49 -9.82 2.96 12.34
CA VAL A 49 -8.83 3.44 11.36
C VAL A 49 -7.81 2.35 11.02
N LEU A 50 -7.35 1.58 12.01
CA LEU A 50 -6.44 0.44 11.77
C LEU A 50 -7.07 -0.62 10.87
N ILE A 51 -8.34 -0.97 11.09
CA ILE A 51 -9.07 -1.91 10.23
C ILE A 51 -9.19 -1.34 8.80
N GLY A 52 -9.57 -0.07 8.66
CA GLY A 52 -9.65 0.60 7.36
C GLY A 52 -8.31 0.61 6.62
N MET A 53 -7.22 0.90 7.33
CA MET A 53 -5.86 0.86 6.78
C MET A 53 -5.47 -0.55 6.36
N LEU A 54 -5.79 -1.57 7.17
CA LEU A 54 -5.51 -2.96 6.84
C LEU A 54 -6.22 -3.35 5.55
N ILE A 55 -7.51 -3.04 5.43
CA ILE A 55 -8.32 -3.29 4.22
C ILE A 55 -7.69 -2.57 3.01
N ALA A 56 -7.36 -1.28 3.14
CA ALA A 56 -6.76 -0.50 2.06
C ALA A 56 -5.42 -1.09 1.58
N VAL A 57 -4.56 -1.52 2.50
CA VAL A 57 -3.29 -2.18 2.18
C VAL A 57 -3.54 -3.52 1.49
N SER A 58 -4.50 -4.31 1.95
CA SER A 58 -4.87 -5.58 1.30
C SER A 58 -5.30 -5.37 -0.15
N PHE A 59 -6.18 -4.39 -0.42
CA PHE A 59 -6.61 -4.04 -1.79
C PHE A 59 -5.47 -3.50 -2.65
N SER A 60 -4.62 -2.63 -2.07
CA SER A 60 -3.46 -2.08 -2.76
C SER A 60 -2.47 -3.18 -3.16
N MET A 61 -2.17 -4.10 -2.25
CA MET A 61 -1.28 -5.24 -2.49
C MET A 61 -1.80 -6.10 -3.63
N MET A 62 -3.11 -6.41 -3.65
CA MET A 62 -3.72 -7.19 -4.72
C MET A 62 -3.53 -6.53 -6.10
N THR A 63 -3.70 -5.21 -6.17
CA THR A 63 -3.46 -4.43 -7.39
C THR A 63 -1.97 -4.45 -7.80
N ILE A 64 -1.06 -4.26 -6.84
CA ILE A 64 0.39 -4.30 -7.07
C ILE A 64 0.84 -5.66 -7.63
N LEU A 65 0.27 -6.76 -7.13
CA LEU A 65 0.59 -8.10 -7.62
C LEU A 65 0.14 -8.32 -9.06
N LYS A 66 -1.08 -7.87 -9.42
CA LYS A 66 -1.57 -7.91 -10.81
C LYS A 66 -0.66 -7.09 -11.73
N LEU A 67 -0.33 -5.86 -11.31
CA LEU A 67 0.54 -4.97 -12.08
C LEU A 67 1.93 -5.58 -12.29
N LYS A 68 2.52 -6.23 -11.27
CA LYS A 68 3.82 -6.93 -11.40
C LYS A 68 3.75 -8.07 -12.43
N ASN A 69 2.65 -8.83 -12.47
CA ASN A 69 2.47 -9.91 -13.44
C ASN A 69 2.31 -9.37 -14.87
N GLU A 70 1.55 -8.30 -15.05
CA GLU A 70 1.41 -7.62 -16.35
C GLU A 70 2.75 -7.05 -16.82
N LEU A 71 3.52 -6.40 -15.94
CA LEU A 71 4.86 -5.92 -16.26
C LEU A 71 5.79 -7.04 -16.72
N LYS A 72 5.73 -8.22 -16.09
CA LYS A 72 6.52 -9.39 -16.51
C LYS A 72 6.11 -9.89 -17.90
N LYS A 73 4.80 -10.02 -18.16
CA LYS A 73 4.27 -10.44 -19.47
C LYS A 73 4.66 -9.45 -20.57
N THR A 74 4.50 -8.15 -20.32
CA THR A 74 4.85 -7.10 -21.28
C THR A 74 6.35 -7.09 -21.58
N LYS A 75 7.21 -7.21 -20.56
CA LYS A 75 8.68 -7.31 -20.76
C LYS A 75 9.06 -8.55 -21.59
N GLN A 76 8.46 -9.70 -21.30
CA GLN A 76 8.71 -10.93 -22.06
C GLN A 76 8.31 -10.78 -23.54
N ASN A 77 7.13 -10.20 -23.82
CA ASN A 77 6.67 -9.96 -25.19
C ASN A 77 7.59 -9.00 -25.96
N LEU A 78 8.13 -7.98 -25.29
CA LEU A 78 9.09 -7.04 -25.89
C LEU A 78 10.41 -7.73 -26.25
N GLU A 79 10.93 -8.60 -25.38
CA GLU A 79 12.15 -9.37 -25.64
C GLU A 79 11.97 -10.36 -26.79
N VAL A 80 10.83 -11.07 -26.84
CA VAL A 80 10.50 -11.99 -27.94
C VAL A 80 10.37 -11.24 -29.27
N ASN A 81 9.67 -10.10 -29.30
CA ASN A 81 9.57 -9.28 -30.51
C ASN A 81 10.93 -8.75 -30.98
N LYS A 82 11.76 -8.28 -30.05
CA LYS A 82 13.11 -7.78 -30.36
C LYS A 82 14.00 -8.90 -30.94
N ASN A 83 13.90 -10.11 -30.40
CA ASN A 83 14.66 -11.25 -30.88
C ASN A 83 14.16 -11.73 -32.25
N MET A 84 12.84 -11.72 -32.49
CA MET A 84 12.28 -12.00 -33.82
C MET A 84 12.75 -10.98 -34.87
N ARG A 85 12.71 -9.68 -34.58
CA ARG A 85 13.18 -8.66 -35.54
C ARG A 85 14.66 -8.84 -35.89
N ARG A 86 15.51 -9.22 -34.93
CA ARG A 86 16.93 -9.50 -35.17
C ARG A 86 17.17 -10.72 -36.06
N SER A 87 16.37 -11.78 -35.93
CA SER A 87 16.50 -12.96 -36.78
C SER A 87 15.91 -12.76 -38.18
N THR A 88 14.90 -11.91 -38.34
CA THR A 88 14.39 -11.50 -39.67
C THR A 88 15.40 -10.63 -40.42
N ASP A 89 16.08 -9.71 -39.74
CA ASP A 89 17.10 -8.83 -40.32
C ASP A 89 18.33 -9.62 -40.79
N LYS A 90 18.78 -10.60 -39.97
CA LYS A 90 19.91 -11.49 -40.30
C LYS A 90 19.63 -12.39 -41.51
N LYS A 91 18.41 -12.93 -41.63
CA LYS A 91 17.99 -13.71 -42.82
C LYS A 91 17.88 -12.86 -44.08
N SER A 92 17.44 -11.60 -43.98
CA SER A 92 17.36 -10.69 -45.13
C SER A 92 18.73 -10.24 -45.65
N SER A 93 19.78 -10.25 -44.83
CA SER A 93 21.15 -9.95 -45.24
C SER A 93 21.87 -11.14 -45.88
N GLU A 94 21.55 -12.37 -45.47
CA GLU A 94 22.12 -13.60 -46.06
C GLU A 94 21.51 -13.94 -47.43
N GLN A 95 20.30 -13.49 -47.73
CA GLN A 95 19.62 -13.79 -49.00
C GLN A 95 19.95 -12.79 -50.14
N LYS A 96 20.77 -11.76 -49.87
CA LYS A 96 21.15 -10.71 -50.83
C LYS A 96 22.64 -10.72 -51.23
N GLY A 97 23.45 -11.63 -50.69
CA GLY A 97 24.84 -11.88 -51.11
C GLY A 97 24.93 -13.11 -52.00
#